data_AF-A0A176YM69-F1
#
_entry.id   AF-A0A176YM69-F1
#
_cell.length_a   1.000
_cell.length_b   1.000
_cell.length_c   1.000
_cell.angle_alpha   90.00
_cell.angle_beta   90.00
_cell.angle_gamma   90.00
#
_symmetry.space_group_name_H-M   'P 1'
#
loop_
_entity.id
_entity.type
_entity.pdbx_description
1 polymer ?
#
loop_
_entity_poly.entity_id
_entity_poly.type
_entity_poly.pdbx_seq_one_letter_code
_entity_poly.pdbx_strand_id
1 'polypeptide(L)'
;MAKQENSIESAHRVKLLEIDWEDLSEPGAYVERGTGDLYRFPMESLLKGGSPVVTKESHGASRLCQISKDPYVTSMKARLICAQHNIEPNF
;
A
#
# COMPACT_ATOMS: atom_id res chain seq x y z
N MET A 1 37.12 25.09 -17.18
CA MET A 1 35.67 25.28 -16.93
C MET A 1 35.11 23.91 -16.54
N ALA A 2 34.85 23.71 -15.25
CA ALA A 2 34.35 22.44 -14.71
C ALA A 2 32.83 22.35 -14.92
N LYS A 3 32.34 21.22 -15.41
CA LYS A 3 30.91 20.88 -15.43
C LYS A 3 30.71 19.80 -14.39
N GLN A 4 30.30 20.21 -13.18
CA GLN A 4 29.84 19.28 -12.15
C GLN A 4 28.52 18.67 -12.61
N GLU A 5 28.55 17.37 -12.88
CA GLU A 5 27.35 16.57 -13.07
C GLU A 5 26.72 16.38 -11.70
N ASN A 6 25.63 17.09 -11.43
CA ASN A 6 24.85 16.93 -10.22
C ASN A 6 24.30 15.49 -10.21
N SER A 7 24.93 14.63 -9.42
CA SER A 7 24.45 13.29 -9.10
C SER A 7 23.05 13.45 -8.53
N ILE A 8 22.06 12.89 -9.22
CA ILE A 8 20.67 12.87 -8.80
C ILE A 8 20.65 12.05 -7.51
N GLU A 9 20.50 12.71 -6.37
CA GLU A 9 20.37 12.03 -5.08
C GLU A 9 19.21 11.03 -5.22
N SER A 10 19.55 9.75 -5.13
CA SER A 10 18.59 8.65 -5.12
C SER A 10 17.65 8.90 -3.96
N ALA A 11 16.47 9.46 -4.24
CA ALA A 11 15.40 9.64 -3.28
C ALA A 11 15.27 8.33 -2.52
N HIS A 12 15.54 8.38 -1.21
CA HIS A 12 15.64 7.21 -0.35
C HIS A 12 14.33 6.43 -0.45
N ARG A 13 14.32 5.40 -1.31
CA ARG A 13 13.13 4.63 -1.63
C ARG A 13 12.86 3.75 -0.44
N VAL A 14 12.13 4.30 0.53
CA VAL A 14 11.67 3.54 1.70
C VAL A 14 10.86 2.39 1.13
N LYS A 15 11.25 1.15 1.43
CA LYS A 15 10.44 0.00 1.02
C LYS A 15 9.12 0.07 1.78
N LEU A 16 8.01 -0.03 1.06
CA LEU A 16 6.70 -0.18 1.69
C LEU A 16 6.67 -1.52 2.43
N LEU A 17 5.97 -1.55 3.55
CA LEU A 17 5.72 -2.78 4.27
C LEU A 17 4.83 -3.68 3.39
N GLU A 18 5.31 -4.88 3.09
CA GLU A 18 4.54 -5.92 2.42
C GLU A 18 4.02 -6.89 3.50
N ILE A 19 2.71 -7.13 3.49
CA ILE A 19 2.03 -8.01 4.45
C ILE A 19 1.08 -8.94 3.69
N ASP A 20 0.97 -10.18 4.18
CA ASP A 20 -0.03 -11.11 3.68
C ASP A 20 -1.42 -10.72 4.21
N TRP A 21 -2.46 -11.03 3.43
CA TRP A 21 -3.85 -10.73 3.81
C TRP A 21 -4.22 -11.24 5.21
N GLU A 22 -3.76 -12.45 5.54
CA GLU A 22 -4.06 -13.14 6.80
C GLU A 22 -3.34 -12.54 8.02
N ASP A 23 -2.20 -11.87 7.78
CA ASP A 23 -1.37 -11.27 8.82
C ASP A 23 -1.74 -9.80 9.10
N LEU A 24 -2.72 -9.25 8.40
CA LEU A 24 -3.07 -7.83 8.50
C LEU A 24 -3.69 -7.49 9.86
N SER A 25 -2.91 -6.79 10.69
CA SER A 25 -3.29 -6.40 12.06
C SER A 25 -3.35 -4.88 12.29
N GLU A 26 -2.80 -4.09 11.37
CA GLU A 26 -2.65 -2.64 11.55
C GLU A 26 -3.61 -1.86 10.64
N PRO A 27 -4.28 -0.81 11.16
CA PRO A 27 -5.13 0.02 10.34
C PRO A 27 -4.31 0.79 9.31
N GLY A 28 -4.93 1.07 8.17
CA GLY A 28 -4.30 1.83 7.11
C GLY A 28 -4.90 1.59 5.73
N ALA A 29 -4.28 2.24 4.76
CA ALA A 29 -4.56 2.06 3.34
C ALA A 29 -3.48 1.17 2.72
N TYR A 30 -3.92 0.12 2.05
CA TYR A 30 -3.08 -0.91 1.48
C TYR A 30 -3.43 -1.13 0.03
N VAL A 31 -2.44 -1.38 -0.82
CA VAL A 31 -2.67 -1.72 -2.23
C VAL A 31 -2.19 -3.13 -2.47
N GLU A 32 -3.03 -3.95 -3.09
CA GLU A 32 -2.60 -5.27 -3.53
C GLU A 32 -1.67 -5.16 -4.74
N ARG A 33 -0.49 -5.79 -4.69
CA ARG A 33 0.48 -5.71 -5.78
C ARG A 33 0.04 -6.41 -7.07
N GLY A 34 -0.78 -7.45 -6.96
CA GLY A 34 -1.23 -8.25 -8.10
C GLY A 34 -2.32 -7.58 -8.92
N THR A 35 -3.25 -6.86 -8.26
CA THR A 35 -4.42 -6.26 -8.91
C THR A 35 -4.37 -4.74 -8.96
N GLY A 36 -3.59 -4.11 -8.08
CA GLY A 36 -3.59 -2.67 -7.89
C GLY A 36 -4.79 -2.16 -7.09
N ASP A 37 -5.59 -3.04 -6.48
CA ASP A 37 -6.79 -2.64 -5.73
C ASP A 37 -6.44 -1.97 -4.40
N LEU A 38 -7.15 -0.90 -4.06
CA LEU A 38 -7.01 -0.19 -2.80
C LEU A 38 -7.94 -0.76 -1.73
N TYR A 39 -7.35 -1.29 -0.68
CA TYR A 39 -8.01 -1.69 0.54
C TYR A 39 -7.83 -0.64 1.63
N ARG A 40 -8.91 -0.34 2.34
CA ARG A 40 -8.91 0.57 3.49
C ARG A 40 -9.34 -0.23 4.70
N PHE A 41 -8.46 -0.31 5.69
CA PHE A 41 -8.71 -1.01 6.94
C PHE A 41 -8.75 0.01 8.09
N PRO A 42 -9.94 0.50 8.46
CA PRO A 42 -10.13 1.21 9.72
C PRO A 42 -9.86 0.32 10.93
N MET A 43 -9.59 0.91 12.09
CA MET A 43 -9.32 0.14 13.31
C MET A 43 -10.48 -0.79 13.68
N GLU A 44 -11.72 -0.34 13.48
CA GLU A 44 -12.93 -1.12 13.72
C GLU A 44 -13.03 -2.38 12.85
N SER A 45 -12.44 -2.37 11.65
CA SER A 45 -12.43 -3.54 10.75
C SER A 45 -11.48 -4.64 11.20
N LEU A 46 -10.57 -4.32 12.12
CA LEU A 46 -9.55 -5.23 12.65
C LEU A 46 -9.91 -5.76 14.04
N LEU A 47 -11.03 -5.30 14.61
CA LEU A 47 -11.52 -5.80 15.89
C LEU A 47 -12.06 -7.23 15.71
N LYS A 48 -11.52 -8.17 16.50
CA LYS A 48 -12.03 -9.55 16.57
C LYS A 48 -13.51 -9.52 16.97
N GLY A 49 -14.38 -9.95 16.06
CA GLY A 49 -15.84 -9.97 16.25
C GLY A 49 -16.61 -8.84 15.55
N GLY A 50 -15.95 -7.85 14.97
CA GLY A 50 -16.56 -6.94 13.99
C GLY A 50 -16.73 -7.67 12.66
N SER A 51 -17.95 -7.91 12.21
CA SER A 51 -18.18 -8.45 10.86
C SER A 51 -17.93 -7.37 9.79
N PRO A 52 -17.49 -7.72 8.56
CA PRO A 52 -17.28 -9.07 8.04
C PRO A 52 -15.81 -9.51 8.07
N VAL A 53 -15.62 -10.80 8.32
CA VAL A 53 -14.41 -11.55 7.96
C VAL A 53 -14.33 -11.55 6.43
N VAL A 54 -13.71 -10.53 5.85
CA VAL A 54 -13.48 -10.48 4.40
C VAL A 54 -12.51 -11.60 4.07
N THR A 55 -13.07 -12.70 3.57
CA THR A 55 -12.31 -13.86 3.10
C THR A 55 -11.98 -13.59 1.64
N LYS A 56 -10.69 -13.41 1.34
CA LYS A 56 -10.21 -13.17 -0.01
C LYS A 56 -9.73 -14.48 -0.61
N GLU A 57 -10.51 -15.03 -1.53
CA GLU A 57 -10.10 -16.17 -2.34
C GLU A 57 -9.43 -15.64 -3.62
N SER A 58 -8.14 -15.94 -3.79
CA SER A 58 -7.36 -15.57 -4.96
C SER A 58 -6.52 -16.74 -5.42
N HIS A 59 -6.31 -16.87 -6.74
CA HIS A 59 -5.44 -17.90 -7.31
C HIS A 59 -3.94 -17.65 -7.04
N GLY A 60 -3.58 -16.47 -6.53
CA GLY A 60 -2.21 -16.08 -6.20
C GLY A 60 -2.08 -15.49 -4.80
N ALA A 61 -0.84 -15.42 -4.30
CA ALA A 61 -0.53 -14.83 -3.00
C ALA A 61 -0.95 -13.34 -2.97
N SER A 62 -1.92 -13.02 -2.10
CA SER A 62 -2.45 -11.66 -1.95
C SER A 62 -1.51 -10.80 -1.12
N ARG A 63 -0.47 -10.24 -1.76
CA ARG A 63 0.51 -9.35 -1.13
C ARG A 63 -0.01 -7.92 -1.07
N LEU A 64 -0.23 -7.42 0.14
CA LEU A 64 -0.66 -6.05 0.40
C LEU A 64 0.53 -5.16 0.73
N CYS A 65 0.63 -4.01 0.07
CA CYS A 65 1.60 -2.95 0.40
C CYS A 65 0.91 -1.85 1.20
N GLN A 66 1.38 -1.58 2.42
CA GLN A 66 0.88 -0.43 3.18
C GLN A 66 1.38 0.87 2.56
N ILE A 67 0.47 1.65 1.95
CA ILE A 67 0.80 2.94 1.34
C ILE A 67 0.56 4.11 2.30
N SER A 68 -0.28 3.94 3.32
CA SER A 68 -0.55 4.96 4.34
C SER A 68 -1.03 4.29 5.63
N LYS A 69 -0.64 4.84 6.78
CA LYS A 69 -1.21 4.47 8.08
C LYS A 69 -2.62 5.05 8.29
N ASP A 70 -2.96 6.09 7.54
CA ASP A 70 -4.31 6.65 7.51
C ASP A 70 -5.16 5.91 6.45
N PRO A 71 -6.20 5.15 6.85
CA PRO A 71 -7.09 4.45 5.92
C PRO A 71 -7.94 5.42 5.08
N TYR A 72 -8.10 6.66 5.51
CA TYR A 72 -8.92 7.67 4.83
C TYR A 72 -8.13 8.56 3.88
N VAL A 73 -6.87 8.18 3.58
CA VAL A 73 -6.05 8.87 2.59
C VAL A 73 -6.80 9.04 1.27
N THR A 74 -6.73 10.25 0.69
CA THR A 74 -7.40 10.55 -0.57
C THR A 74 -6.86 9.68 -1.70
N SER A 75 -7.71 9.29 -2.64
CA SER A 75 -7.30 8.44 -3.77
C SER A 75 -6.18 9.09 -4.59
N MET A 76 -6.17 10.42 -4.73
CA MET A 76 -5.09 11.16 -5.40
C MET A 76 -3.74 10.97 -4.70
N LYS A 77 -3.71 11.11 -3.36
CA LYS A 77 -2.49 10.90 -2.58
C LYS A 77 -2.05 9.43 -2.60
N ALA A 78 -3.00 8.50 -2.52
CA ALA A 78 -2.71 7.08 -2.66
C ALA A 78 -2.05 6.74 -4.00
N ARG A 79 -2.59 7.24 -5.12
CA ARG A 79 -2.02 7.05 -6.46
C ARG A 79 -0.62 7.66 -6.59
N LEU A 80 -0.37 8.83 -6.00
CA LEU A 80 0.96 9.45 -5.97
C LEU A 80 1.98 8.54 -5.27
N ILE A 81 1.60 7.97 -4.12
CA ILE A 81 2.47 7.04 -3.37
C ILE A 81 2.70 5.77 -4.20
N CYS A 82 1.66 5.20 -4.82
CA CYS A 82 1.81 4.04 -5.72
C CYS A 82 2.83 4.30 -6.83
N ALA A 83 2.74 5.47 -7.49
CA ALA A 83 3.69 5.87 -8.54
C ALA A 83 5.14 5.96 -8.02
N GLN A 84 5.36 6.50 -6.82
CA GLN A 84 6.69 6.59 -6.20
C GLN A 84 7.30 5.20 -5.95
N HIS A 85 6.46 4.21 -5.64
CA HIS A 85 6.84 2.84 -5.34
C HIS A 85 6.70 1.85 -6.51
N ASN A 86 6.47 2.34 -7.73
CA ASN A 86 6.27 1.51 -8.93
C ASN A 86 5.14 0.48 -8.75
N ILE A 87 4.03 0.89 -8.15
CA ILE A 87 2.79 0.10 -8.04
C ILE A 87 1.78 0.72 -9.01
N GLU A 88 1.17 -0.11 -9.86
CA GLU A 88 0.12 0.33 -10.79
C GLU A 88 -1.26 0.27 -10.08
N PRO A 89 -1.93 1.41 -9.87
CA PRO A 89 -3.22 1.45 -9.15
C PRO A 89 -4.43 1.24 -10.08
N ASN A 90 -5.41 0.45 -9.63
CA ASN A 90 -6.65 0.12 -10.36
C ASN A 90 -7.92 0.81 -9.82
N PHE A 91 -7.80 1.81 -8.94
CA PHE A 91 -8.92 2.44 -8.21
C PHE A 91 -9.00 3.96 -8.41
#